data_AF-A0A538HE87-F1
#
_entry.id   AF-A0A538HE87-F1
#
_cell.length_a   1.000
_cell.length_b   1.000
_cell.length_c   1.000
_cell.angle_alpha   90.00
_cell.angle_beta   90.00
_cell.angle_gamma   90.00
#
_symmetry.space_group_name_H-M   'P 1'
#
loop_
_entity.id
_entity.type
_entity.pdbx_description
1 polymer ?
#
loop_
_entity_poly.entity_id
_entity_poly.type
_entity_poly.pdbx_seq_one_letter_code
_entity_poly.pdbx_strand_id
1 'polypeptide(L)'
;MAVPVEHSIPQPLDLAHPWRTRAIIAGAVAAVELLVLLVAGIVLVAPALGRHVRHAATVKALAPTATTKHATKPEQPTLSRGETSVLVLNGNGRAGAAAAAAERVRGLGYMIGGVGNAPQTSYGRTVVMYRPGFRPEAVRLAHDARIAIVTPLDGLRRSQLQGAHLALILGTR
;
A
#
# COMPACT_ATOMS: atom_id res chain seq x y z
N MET A 1 -0.48 69.14 -82.36
CA MET A 1 -1.39 69.57 -81.28
C MET A 1 -1.81 68.31 -80.53
N ALA A 2 -1.50 68.23 -79.24
CA ALA A 2 -1.71 67.06 -78.41
C ALA A 2 -3.18 66.89 -78.02
N VAL A 3 -3.61 65.64 -77.89
CA VAL A 3 -4.53 65.23 -76.83
C VAL A 3 -4.15 63.81 -76.40
N PRO A 4 -3.73 63.57 -75.15
CA PRO A 4 -3.67 62.23 -74.60
C PRO A 4 -5.05 61.91 -74.00
N VAL A 5 -5.61 60.76 -74.37
CA VAL A 5 -6.80 60.20 -73.71
C VAL A 5 -6.49 58.78 -73.26
N GLU A 6 -6.86 58.57 -72.02
CA GLU A 6 -6.55 57.48 -71.11
C GLU A 6 -6.96 56.10 -71.64
N HIS A 7 -6.23 55.06 -71.21
CA HIS A 7 -6.73 53.69 -71.20
C HIS A 7 -6.71 53.19 -69.76
N SER A 8 -7.90 53.17 -69.15
CA SER A 8 -8.18 52.47 -67.89
C SER A 8 -8.48 51.00 -68.19
N ILE A 9 -7.76 50.04 -67.61
CA ILE A 9 -8.16 48.62 -67.55
C ILE A 9 -7.84 48.06 -66.15
N PRO A 10 -8.72 47.21 -65.58
CA PRO A 10 -9.02 47.16 -64.15
C PRO A 10 -8.15 46.16 -63.37
N GLN A 11 -8.12 46.35 -62.05
CA GLN A 11 -7.56 45.37 -61.12
C GLN A 11 -8.32 44.04 -61.21
N PRO A 12 -7.65 42.90 -61.44
CA PRO A 12 -8.27 41.61 -61.21
C PRO A 12 -8.33 41.35 -59.70
N LEU A 13 -9.55 41.44 -59.15
CA LEU A 13 -9.91 40.65 -57.97
C LEU A 13 -9.71 39.16 -58.29
N ASP A 14 -8.85 38.54 -57.50
CA ASP A 14 -8.94 37.17 -56.99
C ASP A 14 -9.01 35.98 -57.96
N LEU A 15 -7.91 35.19 -58.00
CA LEU A 15 -7.95 33.76 -58.31
C LEU A 15 -6.94 33.01 -57.41
N ALA A 16 -7.41 32.62 -56.22
CA ALA A 16 -7.12 31.38 -55.50
C ALA A 16 -5.80 30.65 -55.82
N HIS A 17 -4.79 30.76 -54.94
CA HIS A 17 -3.62 29.87 -54.94
C HIS A 17 -3.95 28.53 -54.26
N PRO A 18 -4.13 27.42 -55.01
CA PRO A 18 -4.61 26.14 -54.47
C PRO A 18 -3.63 25.46 -53.49
N TRP A 19 -2.35 25.84 -53.50
CA TRP A 19 -1.36 25.29 -52.57
C TRP A 19 -1.54 25.82 -51.14
N ARG A 20 -1.98 27.08 -50.99
CA ARG A 20 -2.24 27.70 -49.69
C ARG A 20 -3.47 27.08 -49.05
N THR A 21 -4.53 26.91 -49.82
CA THR A 21 -5.77 26.27 -49.35
C THR A 21 -5.53 24.81 -48.96
N ARG A 22 -4.74 24.04 -49.73
CA ARG A 22 -4.37 22.65 -49.39
C ARG A 22 -3.51 22.56 -48.13
N ALA A 23 -2.55 23.46 -47.95
CA ALA A 23 -1.72 23.50 -46.73
C ALA A 23 -2.55 23.85 -45.49
N ILE A 24 -3.51 24.78 -45.62
CA ILE A 24 -4.43 25.15 -44.52
C ILE A 24 -5.37 23.98 -44.19
N ILE A 25 -5.92 23.30 -45.19
CA ILE A 25 -6.79 22.13 -44.97
C ILE A 25 -6.00 20.99 -44.29
N ALA A 26 -4.80 20.67 -44.77
CA ALA A 26 -3.96 19.65 -44.15
C ALA A 26 -3.56 20.02 -42.71
N GLY A 27 -3.22 21.29 -42.46
CA GLY A 27 -2.95 21.79 -41.11
C GLY A 27 -4.16 21.73 -40.19
N ALA A 28 -5.36 22.04 -40.70
CA ALA A 28 -6.60 21.94 -39.94
C ALA A 28 -6.94 20.49 -39.59
N VAL A 29 -6.78 19.54 -40.52
CA VAL A 29 -6.97 18.11 -40.25
C VAL A 29 -5.97 17.61 -39.20
N ALA A 30 -4.69 17.97 -39.34
CA ALA A 30 -3.66 17.60 -38.36
C ALA A 30 -3.93 18.18 -36.97
N ALA A 31 -4.42 19.42 -36.87
CA ALA A 31 -4.78 20.05 -35.60
C ALA A 31 -5.97 19.34 -34.93
N VAL A 32 -6.98 18.94 -35.72
CA VAL A 32 -8.13 18.18 -35.21
C VAL A 32 -7.69 16.79 -34.74
N GLU A 33 -6.87 16.09 -35.52
CA GLU A 33 -6.37 14.76 -35.13
C GLU A 33 -5.50 14.82 -33.88
N LEU A 34 -4.65 15.84 -33.75
CA LEU A 34 -3.88 16.10 -32.53
C LEU A 34 -4.77 16.34 -31.32
N LEU A 35 -5.85 17.12 -31.49
CA LEU A 35 -6.81 17.37 -30.41
C LEU A 35 -7.53 16.07 -30.01
N VAL A 36 -7.93 15.24 -30.97
CA VAL A 36 -8.57 13.95 -30.72
C VAL A 36 -7.62 13.01 -29.96
N LEU A 37 -6.36 12.90 -30.39
CA LEU A 37 -5.35 12.09 -29.70
C LEU A 37 -5.04 12.60 -28.30
N LEU A 38 -4.99 13.92 -28.11
CA LEU A 38 -4.80 14.55 -26.81
C LEU A 38 -5.96 14.20 -25.86
N VAL A 39 -7.21 14.34 -26.33
CA VAL A 39 -8.40 14.02 -25.54
C VAL A 39 -8.45 12.53 -25.22
N ALA A 40 -8.20 11.65 -26.19
CA ALA A 40 -8.15 10.20 -25.99
C ALA A 40 -7.06 9.81 -24.98
N GLY A 41 -5.86 10.37 -25.09
CA GLY A 41 -4.77 10.17 -24.14
C GLY A 41 -5.15 10.62 -22.73
N ILE A 42 -5.78 11.78 -22.57
CA ILE A 42 -6.26 12.27 -21.27
C ILE A 42 -7.32 11.32 -20.69
N VAL A 43 -8.30 10.89 -21.48
CA VAL A 43 -9.38 9.99 -21.04
C VAL A 43 -8.86 8.60 -20.63
N LEU A 44 -7.86 8.06 -21.33
CA LEU A 44 -7.25 6.76 -21.00
C LEU A 44 -6.34 6.82 -19.77
N VAL A 45 -5.61 7.92 -19.56
CA VAL A 45 -4.64 8.07 -18.44
C VAL A 45 -5.30 8.55 -17.14
N ALA A 46 -6.33 9.39 -17.20
CA ALA A 46 -7.03 9.93 -16.03
C ALA A 46 -7.53 8.87 -15.02
N PRO A 47 -8.13 7.73 -15.42
CA PRO A 47 -8.57 6.70 -14.48
C PRO A 47 -7.41 5.88 -13.87
N ALA A 48 -6.22 5.90 -14.47
CA ALA A 48 -5.02 5.25 -13.91
C ALA A 48 -4.35 6.13 -12.83
N LEU A 49 -4.28 7.45 -13.06
CA LEU A 49 -3.75 8.42 -12.10
C LEU A 49 -4.71 8.65 -10.91
N GLY A 50 -6.02 8.71 -11.16
CA GLY A 50 -7.03 8.91 -10.10
C GLY A 50 -7.04 7.80 -9.05
N ARG A 51 -6.69 6.55 -9.44
CA ARG A 51 -6.52 5.44 -8.48
C ARG A 51 -5.27 5.60 -7.62
N HIS A 52 -4.14 6.08 -8.15
CA HIS A 52 -2.92 6.25 -7.36
C HIS A 52 -2.98 7.45 -6.41
N VAL A 53 -3.58 8.56 -6.85
CA VAL A 53 -3.74 9.76 -6.01
C VAL A 53 -4.77 9.53 -4.90
N ARG A 54 -5.85 8.78 -5.15
CA ARG A 54 -6.81 8.42 -4.09
C ARG A 54 -6.22 7.47 -3.05
N HIS A 55 -5.33 6.54 -3.42
CA HIS A 55 -4.61 5.71 -2.44
C HIS A 55 -3.61 6.53 -1.63
N ALA A 56 -2.89 7.48 -2.23
CA ALA A 56 -1.96 8.34 -1.47
C ALA A 56 -2.68 9.36 -0.58
N ALA A 57 -3.82 9.91 -1.01
CA ALA A 57 -4.60 10.88 -0.26
C ALA A 57 -5.40 10.23 0.88
N THR A 58 -5.94 9.03 0.71
CA THR A 58 -6.52 8.28 1.85
C THR A 58 -5.44 7.87 2.84
N VAL A 59 -4.25 7.46 2.41
CA VAL A 59 -3.14 7.14 3.32
C VAL A 59 -2.66 8.38 4.11
N LYS A 60 -2.72 9.58 3.54
CA LYS A 60 -2.31 10.81 4.25
C LYS A 60 -3.43 11.43 5.11
N ALA A 61 -4.70 11.29 4.73
CA ALA A 61 -5.85 11.78 5.50
C ALA A 61 -6.30 10.79 6.60
N LEU A 62 -6.01 9.50 6.45
CA LEU A 62 -6.13 8.45 7.48
C LEU A 62 -4.78 8.14 8.14
N ALA A 63 -3.76 8.98 7.92
CA ALA A 63 -2.58 8.93 8.76
C ALA A 63 -3.07 9.04 10.21
N PRO A 64 -2.82 8.03 11.07
CA PRO A 64 -3.13 8.19 12.47
C PRO A 64 -2.40 9.45 12.89
N THR A 65 -3.13 10.41 13.46
CA THR A 65 -2.56 11.47 14.28
C THR A 65 -1.43 10.82 15.03
N ALA A 66 -0.20 11.26 14.77
CA ALA A 66 0.98 10.73 15.43
C ALA A 66 0.71 10.89 16.93
N THR A 67 0.19 9.84 17.54
CA THR A 67 0.19 9.64 18.96
C THR A 67 1.66 9.74 19.25
N THR A 68 2.02 10.83 19.90
CA THR A 68 3.33 11.06 20.46
C THR A 68 3.78 9.72 21.01
N LYS A 69 4.71 9.06 20.30
CA LYS A 69 5.47 7.97 20.86
C LYS A 69 6.21 8.65 21.99
N HIS A 70 5.61 8.65 23.18
CA HIS A 70 6.37 8.72 24.40
C HIS A 70 7.42 7.64 24.22
N ALA A 71 8.65 8.09 23.98
CA ALA A 71 9.82 7.27 24.11
C ALA A 71 9.94 6.99 25.62
N THR A 72 9.04 6.12 26.11
CA THR A 72 9.19 5.48 27.39
C THR A 72 10.52 4.76 27.32
N LYS A 73 11.38 5.04 28.29
CA LYS A 73 12.61 4.30 28.60
C LYS A 73 12.44 2.82 28.22
N PRO A 74 13.43 2.15 27.59
CA PRO A 74 13.31 0.76 27.19
C PRO A 74 12.78 -0.07 28.35
N GLU A 75 11.51 -0.44 28.24
CA GLU A 75 10.84 -1.24 29.25
C GLU A 75 11.48 -2.61 29.18
N GLN A 76 12.21 -2.98 30.23
CA GLN A 76 12.94 -4.24 30.27
C GLN A 76 11.95 -5.39 30.51
N PRO A 77 12.19 -6.58 29.93
CA PRO A 77 11.40 -7.76 30.26
C PRO A 77 11.43 -8.04 31.75
N THR A 78 10.25 -8.12 32.35
CA THR A 78 10.07 -8.40 33.78
C THR A 78 10.06 -9.91 34.03
N LEU A 79 9.40 -10.66 33.14
CA LEU A 79 9.39 -12.11 33.21
C LEU A 79 10.64 -12.71 32.58
N SER A 80 11.12 -13.82 33.14
CA SER A 80 12.09 -14.68 32.46
C SER A 80 11.43 -15.41 31.25
N ARG A 81 12.23 -16.10 30.45
CA ARG A 81 11.73 -16.90 29.32
C ARG A 81 10.79 -18.00 29.79
N GLY A 82 11.17 -18.72 30.85
CA GLY A 82 10.39 -19.82 31.42
C GLY A 82 9.06 -19.39 32.05
N GLU A 83 8.95 -18.14 32.49
CA GLU A 83 7.70 -17.57 33.02
C GLU A 83 6.83 -16.95 31.91
N THR A 84 7.39 -16.74 30.72
CA THR A 84 6.67 -16.17 29.58
C THR A 84 5.91 -17.29 28.86
N SER A 85 4.62 -17.44 29.19
CA SER A 85 3.70 -18.33 28.48
C SER A 85 3.31 -17.80 27.10
N VAL A 86 3.49 -18.63 26.07
CA VAL A 86 3.23 -18.33 24.65
C VAL A 86 2.17 -19.29 24.09
N LEU A 87 1.09 -18.75 23.54
CA LEU A 87 0.11 -19.48 22.74
C LEU A 87 0.56 -19.49 21.28
N VAL A 88 0.69 -20.66 20.66
CA VAL A 88 1.12 -20.78 19.26
C VAL A 88 -0.05 -21.12 18.35
N LEU A 89 -0.34 -20.25 17.39
CA LEU A 89 -1.51 -20.31 16.53
C LEU A 89 -1.14 -20.47 15.06
N ASN A 90 -1.79 -21.40 14.40
CA ASN A 90 -1.67 -21.61 12.97
C ASN A 90 -2.59 -20.64 12.21
N GLY A 91 -2.03 -19.61 11.59
CA GLY A 91 -2.74 -18.70 10.71
C GLY A 91 -2.51 -18.95 9.22
N ASN A 92 -1.75 -19.99 8.84
CA ASN A 92 -1.31 -20.21 7.46
C ASN A 92 -1.93 -21.47 6.79
N GLY A 93 -2.74 -22.22 7.52
CA GLY A 93 -3.46 -23.39 7.01
C GLY A 93 -2.61 -24.64 6.79
N ARG A 94 -1.31 -24.60 7.09
CA ARG A 94 -0.42 -25.78 6.94
C ARG A 94 -0.54 -26.68 8.17
N ALA A 95 -0.91 -27.95 7.96
CA ALA A 95 -0.98 -28.93 9.03
C ALA A 95 0.37 -29.05 9.78
N GLY A 96 0.32 -29.10 11.11
CA GLY A 96 1.51 -29.24 11.96
C GLY A 96 2.39 -27.99 12.10
N ALA A 97 2.10 -26.88 11.40
CA ALA A 97 2.94 -25.68 11.46
C ALA A 97 3.06 -25.09 12.88
N ALA A 98 1.92 -25.00 13.60
CA ALA A 98 1.90 -24.47 14.96
C ALA A 98 2.64 -25.39 15.96
N ALA A 99 2.51 -26.71 15.82
CA ALA A 99 3.25 -27.66 16.65
C ALA A 99 4.76 -27.54 16.42
N ALA A 100 5.20 -27.49 15.16
CA ALA A 100 6.61 -27.30 14.84
C ALA A 100 7.16 -25.96 15.34
N ALA A 101 6.36 -24.89 15.30
CA ALA A 101 6.74 -23.60 15.86
C ALA A 101 6.78 -23.61 17.41
N ALA A 102 5.86 -24.33 18.05
CA ALA A 102 5.85 -24.48 19.50
C ALA A 102 7.13 -25.18 19.98
N GLU A 103 7.61 -26.20 19.29
CA GLU A 103 8.87 -26.85 19.65
C GLU A 103 10.09 -25.93 19.46
N ARG A 104 10.10 -25.08 18.42
CA ARG A 104 11.14 -24.04 18.29
C ARG A 104 11.09 -23.04 19.44
N VAL A 105 9.90 -22.57 19.81
CA VAL A 105 9.70 -21.62 20.92
C VAL A 105 10.08 -22.24 22.26
N ARG A 106 9.75 -23.51 22.48
CA ARG A 106 10.20 -24.28 23.65
C ARG A 106 11.72 -24.39 23.71
N GLY A 107 12.37 -24.65 22.58
CA GLY A 107 13.84 -24.67 22.46
C GLY A 107 14.51 -23.33 22.79
N LEU A 108 13.79 -22.21 22.65
CA LEU A 108 14.23 -20.88 23.07
C LEU A 108 14.00 -20.60 24.58
N GLY A 109 13.52 -21.59 25.33
CA GLY A 109 13.30 -21.52 26.78
C GLY A 109 11.96 -20.95 27.21
N TYR A 110 10.99 -20.83 26.30
CA TYR A 110 9.65 -20.30 26.60
C TYR A 110 8.67 -21.40 27.01
N MET A 111 7.72 -21.04 27.86
CA MET A 111 6.61 -21.93 28.22
C MET A 111 5.54 -21.90 27.13
N ILE A 112 5.08 -23.08 26.68
CA ILE A 112 3.98 -23.19 25.72
C ILE A 112 2.67 -23.25 26.49
N GLY A 113 1.86 -22.19 26.41
CA GLY A 113 0.53 -22.11 27.00
C GLY A 113 -0.53 -22.85 26.20
N GLY A 114 -0.27 -23.11 24.92
CA GLY A 114 -1.14 -23.90 24.05
C GLY A 114 -0.70 -23.88 22.59
N VAL A 115 -1.28 -24.78 21.81
CA VAL A 115 -1.10 -24.86 20.36
C VAL A 115 -2.48 -25.00 19.71
N GLY A 116 -2.74 -24.24 18.66
CA GLY A 116 -4.05 -24.28 18.00
C GLY A 116 -4.07 -23.59 16.65
N ASN A 117 -5.28 -23.33 16.16
CA ASN A 117 -5.51 -22.56 14.94
C ASN A 117 -5.87 -21.12 15.30
N ALA A 118 -5.40 -20.18 14.48
CA ALA A 118 -5.79 -18.78 14.61
C ALA A 118 -7.27 -18.61 14.20
N PRO A 119 -8.01 -17.66 14.83
CA PRO A 119 -9.42 -17.42 14.51
C PRO A 119 -9.63 -16.88 13.09
N GLN A 120 -8.60 -16.29 12.49
CA GLN A 120 -8.56 -15.85 11.10
C GLN A 120 -7.28 -16.36 10.42
N THR A 121 -7.36 -16.65 9.12
CA THR A 121 -6.26 -17.23 8.32
C THR A 121 -5.62 -16.21 7.36
N SER A 122 -5.97 -14.93 7.51
CA SER A 122 -5.54 -13.79 6.68
C SER A 122 -4.17 -13.22 7.07
N TYR A 123 -3.42 -13.91 7.94
CA TYR A 123 -2.10 -13.45 8.38
C TYR A 123 -1.07 -13.66 7.27
N GLY A 124 -0.80 -12.59 6.52
CA GLY A 124 0.21 -12.60 5.46
C GLY A 124 1.65 -12.77 5.96
N ARG A 125 1.91 -12.51 7.25
CA ARG A 125 3.24 -12.61 7.88
C ARG A 125 3.10 -13.15 9.31
N THR A 126 4.14 -13.80 9.80
CA THR A 126 4.21 -14.24 11.20
C THR A 126 4.25 -13.04 12.13
N VAL A 127 3.46 -13.07 13.20
CA VAL A 127 3.30 -11.95 14.15
C VAL A 127 3.30 -12.43 15.59
N VAL A 128 3.93 -11.66 16.47
CA VAL A 128 3.81 -11.81 17.93
C VAL A 128 2.81 -10.78 18.45
N MET A 129 1.72 -11.26 19.03
CA MET A 129 0.73 -10.44 19.71
C MET A 129 0.93 -10.50 21.22
N TYR A 130 0.71 -9.38 21.92
CA TYR A 130 0.88 -9.32 23.38
C TYR A 130 -0.35 -8.75 24.09
N ARG A 131 -0.66 -9.32 25.26
CA ARG A 131 -1.64 -8.71 26.16
C ARG A 131 -1.03 -7.43 26.80
N PRO A 132 -1.86 -6.44 27.17
CA PRO A 132 -1.36 -5.23 27.84
C PRO A 132 -0.48 -5.56 29.04
N GLY A 133 0.68 -4.90 29.14
CA GLY A 133 1.69 -5.14 30.18
C GLY A 133 2.84 -6.09 29.80
N PHE A 134 2.80 -6.76 28.64
CA PHE A 134 3.81 -7.77 28.25
C PHE A 134 4.54 -7.42 26.94
N ARG A 135 4.60 -6.13 26.61
CA ARG A 135 5.28 -5.66 25.41
C ARG A 135 6.78 -6.02 25.41
N PRO A 136 7.52 -5.84 26.52
CA PRO A 136 8.94 -6.21 26.57
C PRO A 136 9.20 -7.69 26.27
N GLU A 137 8.38 -8.58 26.83
CA GLU A 137 8.46 -10.03 26.64
C GLU A 137 8.16 -10.40 25.19
N ALA A 138 7.19 -9.71 24.57
CA ALA A 138 6.84 -9.87 23.17
C ALA A 138 7.99 -9.48 22.23
N VAL A 139 8.64 -8.35 22.51
CA VAL A 139 9.81 -7.88 21.75
C VAL A 139 10.97 -8.86 21.89
N ARG A 140 11.20 -9.40 23.10
CA ARG A 140 12.22 -10.43 23.32
C ARG A 140 11.93 -11.69 22.50
N LEU A 141 10.71 -12.25 22.61
CA LEU A 141 10.30 -13.41 21.83
C LEU A 141 10.46 -13.17 20.32
N ALA A 142 10.06 -12.00 19.84
CA ALA A 142 10.18 -11.64 18.44
C ALA A 142 11.64 -11.56 17.99
N HIS A 143 12.52 -11.00 18.81
CA HIS A 143 13.96 -10.98 18.53
C HIS A 143 14.54 -12.39 18.45
N ASP A 144 14.25 -13.24 19.44
CA ASP A 144 14.79 -14.62 19.51
C ASP A 144 14.27 -15.51 18.38
N ALA A 145 12.99 -15.37 18.04
CA ALA A 145 12.36 -16.11 16.95
C ALA A 145 12.56 -15.46 15.58
N ARG A 146 13.27 -14.33 15.49
CA ARG A 146 13.50 -13.52 14.27
C ARG A 146 12.21 -13.11 13.56
N ILE A 147 11.21 -12.70 14.33
CA ILE A 147 9.92 -12.21 13.85
C ILE A 147 9.93 -10.68 13.87
N ALA A 148 9.61 -10.08 12.74
CA ALA A 148 9.68 -8.62 12.61
C ALA A 148 8.45 -7.89 13.21
N ILE A 149 7.31 -8.58 13.33
CA ILE A 149 6.04 -7.94 13.66
C ILE A 149 5.67 -8.23 15.11
N VAL A 150 5.55 -7.16 15.89
CA VAL A 150 5.06 -7.18 17.27
C VAL A 150 3.93 -6.17 17.38
N THR A 151 2.77 -6.61 17.86
CA THR A 151 1.56 -5.78 17.97
C THR A 151 0.83 -6.09 19.27
N PRO A 152 0.11 -5.13 19.87
CA PRO A 152 -0.87 -5.47 20.91
C PRO A 152 -1.91 -6.45 20.33
N LEU A 153 -2.61 -7.17 21.22
CA LEU A 153 -3.74 -8.01 20.83
C LEU A 153 -4.72 -7.21 19.96
N ASP A 154 -4.86 -7.66 18.71
CA ASP A 154 -5.81 -7.15 17.75
C ASP A 154 -6.56 -8.34 17.14
N GLY A 155 -7.88 -8.32 17.22
CA GLY A 155 -8.76 -9.44 16.84
C GLY A 155 -8.76 -10.65 17.80
N LEU A 156 -7.72 -10.88 18.60
CA LEU A 156 -7.69 -11.93 19.64
C LEU A 156 -8.18 -11.41 20.99
N ARG A 157 -9.18 -12.06 21.58
CA ARG A 157 -9.66 -11.76 22.94
C ARG A 157 -8.75 -12.40 24.00
N ARG A 158 -8.66 -11.79 25.18
CA ARG A 158 -7.88 -12.31 26.31
C ARG A 158 -8.31 -13.73 26.73
N SER A 159 -9.60 -14.05 26.64
CA SER A 159 -10.12 -15.39 26.91
C SER A 159 -9.55 -16.44 25.94
N GLN A 160 -9.31 -16.06 24.69
CA GLN A 160 -8.74 -16.95 23.67
C GLN A 160 -7.25 -17.20 23.87
N LEU A 161 -6.57 -16.39 24.69
CA LEU A 161 -5.17 -16.64 25.05
C LEU A 161 -4.98 -17.80 26.03
N GLN A 162 -6.05 -18.34 26.62
CA GLN A 162 -5.97 -19.45 27.59
C GLN A 162 -4.96 -19.17 28.72
N GLY A 163 -4.90 -17.93 29.20
CA GLY A 163 -3.94 -17.52 30.23
C GLY A 163 -2.54 -17.15 29.70
N ALA A 164 -2.19 -17.43 28.45
CA ALA A 164 -0.88 -17.07 27.88
C ALA A 164 -0.64 -15.56 27.81
N HIS A 165 0.59 -15.14 28.02
CA HIS A 165 0.98 -13.72 27.96
C HIS A 165 1.06 -13.22 26.52
N LEU A 166 1.56 -14.08 25.63
CA LEU A 166 1.84 -13.79 24.23
C LEU A 166 1.10 -14.77 23.32
N ALA A 167 0.76 -14.33 22.11
CA ALA A 167 0.33 -15.21 21.03
C ALA A 167 1.29 -15.09 19.84
N LEU A 168 1.85 -16.22 19.40
CA LEU A 168 2.60 -16.34 18.16
C LEU A 168 1.67 -16.85 17.07
N ILE A 169 1.40 -16.03 16.06
CA ILE A 169 0.55 -16.42 14.93
C ILE A 169 1.42 -16.62 13.70
N LEU A 170 1.36 -17.81 13.12
CA LEU A 170 2.12 -18.16 11.93
C LEU A 170 1.41 -17.66 10.67
N GLY A 171 2.12 -16.86 9.87
CA GLY A 171 1.65 -16.41 8.58
C GLY A 171 2.15 -17.27 7.42
N THR A 172 1.75 -16.88 6.21
CA THR A 172 2.06 -17.60 4.96
C THR A 172 3.38 -17.18 4.30
N ARG A 173 3.99 -16.05 4.69
CA ARG A 173 5.26 -15.55 4.15
C ARG A 173 6.29 -15.22 5.23
#